data_AF-A0A3D0PL27-F1
#
_entry.id   AF-A0A3D0PL27-F1
#
_cell.length_a   1.000
_cell.length_b   1.000
_cell.length_c   1.000
_cell.angle_alpha   90.00
_cell.angle_beta   90.00
_cell.angle_gamma   90.00
#
_symmetry.space_group_name_H-M   'P 1'
#
loop_
_entity.id
_entity.type
_entity.pdbx_description
1 polymer ?
#
loop_
_entity_poly.entity_id
_entity_poly.type
_entity_poly.pdbx_seq_one_letter_code
_entity_poly.pdbx_strand_id
1 'polypeptide(L)'
;MKKILSASSLLAIVVGTVLIGGGIWGLTFTYKNVARENITTPDDASIPGVPVRGPFTLKAQADIIRAHTLRMTGGKTFSEMPRQIPKLDETGKQILDEEGKAVMTANTARDIWITATTLITALNLGIFAYAFAGLTLLFGLFSILTGVIFYTLSRKY
;
A
#
# COMPACT_ATOMS: atom_id res chain seq x y z
N MET A 1 4.86 -14.76 -45.23
CA MET A 1 4.84 -13.65 -44.26
C MET A 1 3.43 -13.36 -43.72
N LYS A 2 2.38 -13.30 -44.56
CA LYS A 2 0.96 -13.15 -44.13
C LYS A 2 0.55 -14.00 -42.92
N LYS A 3 0.78 -15.32 -42.96
CA LYS A 3 0.35 -16.26 -41.90
C LYS A 3 1.00 -15.98 -40.53
N ILE A 4 2.24 -15.49 -40.53
CA ILE A 4 2.97 -15.15 -39.30
C ILE A 4 2.39 -13.86 -38.70
N LEU A 5 2.15 -12.84 -39.53
CA LEU A 5 1.54 -11.58 -39.10
C LEU A 5 0.12 -11.76 -38.55
N SER A 6 -0.70 -12.61 -39.18
CA SER A 6 -2.05 -12.91 -38.69
C SER A 6 -2.03 -13.69 -37.37
N ALA A 7 -1.09 -14.63 -37.20
CA ALA A 7 -0.95 -15.38 -35.95
C ALA A 7 -0.47 -14.48 -34.80
N SER A 8 0.51 -13.61 -35.04
CA SER A 8 0.99 -12.64 -34.05
C SER A 8 -0.08 -11.62 -33.67
N SER A 9 -0.91 -11.18 -34.62
CA SER A 9 -2.05 -10.30 -34.36
C SER A 9 -3.07 -10.96 -33.42
N LEU A 10 -3.47 -12.20 -33.71
CA LEU A 10 -4.40 -12.95 -32.87
C LEU A 10 -3.84 -13.11 -31.44
N LEU A 11 -2.58 -13.49 -31.30
CA LEU A 11 -1.92 -13.65 -30.00
C LEU A 11 -1.89 -12.34 -29.22
N ALA A 12 -1.51 -11.22 -29.85
CA ALA A 12 -1.46 -9.92 -29.18
C ALA A 12 -2.84 -9.45 -28.70
N ILE A 13 -3.90 -9.71 -29.48
CA ILE A 13 -5.28 -9.38 -29.08
C ILE A 13 -5.74 -10.26 -27.91
N VAL A 14 -5.46 -11.57 -27.94
CA VAL A 14 -5.83 -12.49 -26.86
C VAL A 14 -5.13 -12.11 -25.56
N VAL A 15 -3.81 -11.91 -25.61
CA VAL A 15 -3.02 -11.47 -24.44
C VAL A 15 -3.54 -10.13 -23.92
N GLY A 16 -3.79 -9.16 -24.81
CA GLY A 16 -4.31 -7.87 -24.42
C GLY A 16 -5.67 -7.96 -23.72
N THR A 17 -6.57 -8.82 -24.22
CA THR A 17 -7.89 -9.05 -23.62
C THR A 17 -7.77 -9.67 -22.22
N VAL A 18 -6.88 -10.66 -22.05
CA VAL A 18 -6.62 -11.27 -20.74
C VAL A 18 -6.04 -10.26 -19.76
N LEU A 19 -5.09 -9.43 -20.19
CA LEU A 19 -4.50 -8.38 -19.35
C LEU A 19 -5.54 -7.34 -18.93
N ILE A 20 -6.41 -6.91 -19.83
CA ILE A 20 -7.51 -5.99 -19.49
C ILE A 20 -8.44 -6.64 -18.45
N GLY A 21 -8.86 -7.88 -18.70
CA GLY A 21 -9.71 -8.62 -17.76
C GLY A 21 -9.06 -8.75 -16.38
N GLY A 22 -7.78 -9.13 -16.34
CA GLY A 22 -7.00 -9.24 -15.11
C GLY A 22 -6.83 -7.90 -14.38
N GLY A 23 -6.59 -6.81 -15.11
CA GLY A 23 -6.49 -5.46 -14.55
C GLY A 23 -7.81 -4.98 -13.94
N ILE A 24 -8.94 -5.15 -14.64
CA ILE A 24 -10.27 -4.79 -14.10
C ILE A 24 -10.56 -5.62 -12.85
N TRP A 25 -10.30 -6.94 -12.90
CA TRP A 25 -10.47 -7.81 -11.76
C TRP A 25 -9.60 -7.36 -10.57
N GLY A 26 -8.32 -7.06 -10.79
CA GLY A 26 -7.41 -6.56 -9.77
C GLY A 26 -7.88 -5.26 -9.11
N LEU A 27 -8.41 -4.30 -9.89
CA LEU A 27 -9.00 -3.07 -9.36
C LEU A 27 -10.20 -3.38 -8.47
N THR A 28 -11.14 -4.21 -8.94
CA THR A 28 -12.36 -4.53 -8.17
C THR A 28 -12.04 -5.35 -6.92
N PHE A 29 -11.08 -6.28 -6.98
CA PHE A 29 -10.62 -7.05 -5.85
C PHE A 29 -10.00 -6.14 -4.78
N THR A 30 -9.12 -5.22 -5.18
CA THR A 30 -8.48 -4.28 -4.26
C THR A 30 -9.52 -3.37 -3.61
N TYR A 31 -10.44 -2.80 -4.40
CA TYR A 31 -11.52 -1.97 -3.90
C TYR A 31 -12.39 -2.69 -2.88
N LYS A 32 -12.80 -3.94 -3.16
CA LYS A 32 -13.64 -4.72 -2.24
C LYS A 32 -12.93 -5.05 -0.94
N ASN A 33 -11.65 -5.42 -1.00
CA ASN A 33 -10.88 -5.72 0.22
C ASN A 33 -10.71 -4.48 1.09
N VAL A 34 -10.35 -3.34 0.50
CA VAL A 34 -10.18 -2.09 1.25
C VAL A 34 -11.52 -1.58 1.79
N ALA A 35 -12.59 -1.65 1.00
CA ALA A 35 -13.91 -1.20 1.43
C ALA A 35 -14.49 -2.05 2.58
N ARG A 36 -14.10 -3.33 2.70
CA ARG A 36 -14.54 -4.21 3.79
C ARG A 36 -14.02 -3.76 5.15
N GLU A 37 -12.83 -3.16 5.21
CA GLU A 37 -12.23 -2.69 6.46
C GLU A 37 -12.95 -1.46 7.05
N ASN A 38 -13.85 -0.83 6.28
CA ASN A 38 -14.71 0.28 6.71
C ASN A 38 -13.95 1.42 7.43
N ILE A 39 -12.79 1.78 6.90
CA ILE A 39 -11.94 2.84 7.46
C ILE A 39 -12.42 4.19 6.92
N THR A 40 -12.58 5.17 7.80
CA THR A 40 -12.85 6.58 7.45
C THR A 40 -11.67 7.43 7.89
N THR A 41 -11.25 8.37 7.06
CA THR A 41 -10.14 9.26 7.38
C THR A 41 -10.51 10.22 8.52
N PRO A 42 -9.58 10.49 9.45
CA PRO A 42 -9.80 11.46 10.52
C PRO A 42 -9.79 12.90 9.98
N ASP A 43 -10.32 13.84 10.79
CA ASP A 43 -10.49 15.25 10.41
C ASP A 43 -9.17 15.99 10.17
N ASP A 44 -8.07 15.50 10.75
CA ASP A 44 -6.73 16.07 10.59
C ASP A 44 -5.93 15.42 9.44
N ALA A 45 -6.53 14.50 8.69
CA ALA A 45 -5.93 13.96 7.48
C ALA A 45 -5.98 14.95 6.32
N SER A 46 -5.07 14.78 5.35
CA SER A 46 -5.06 15.58 4.12
C SER A 46 -6.35 15.49 3.31
N ILE A 47 -7.11 14.40 3.45
CA ILE A 47 -8.45 14.22 2.87
C ILE A 47 -9.37 13.77 4.01
N PRO A 48 -10.07 14.69 4.68
CA PRO A 48 -10.82 14.39 5.90
C PRO A 48 -12.22 13.82 5.61
N GLY A 49 -12.74 13.00 6.53
CA GLY A 49 -14.15 12.58 6.57
C GLY A 49 -14.61 11.70 5.41
N VAL A 50 -13.69 11.04 4.69
CA VAL A 50 -14.01 10.19 3.53
C VAL A 50 -13.68 8.73 3.79
N PRO A 51 -14.46 7.79 3.22
CA PRO A 51 -14.14 6.37 3.31
C PRO A 51 -12.86 6.08 2.52
N VAL A 52 -11.93 5.37 3.16
CA VAL A 52 -10.67 4.94 2.56
C VAL A 52 -10.98 3.83 1.58
N ARG A 53 -11.02 4.15 0.29
CA ARG A 53 -11.35 3.19 -0.78
C ARG A 53 -10.44 3.30 -1.99
N GLY A 54 -9.90 4.48 -2.26
CA GLY A 54 -9.01 4.74 -3.38
C GLY A 54 -7.55 4.93 -2.99
N PRO A 55 -6.63 5.00 -3.97
CA PRO A 55 -5.20 5.17 -3.73
C PRO A 55 -4.86 6.46 -2.99
N PHE A 56 -5.52 7.58 -3.32
CA PHE A 56 -5.28 8.86 -2.63
C PHE A 56 -5.77 8.86 -1.18
N THR A 57 -6.94 8.27 -0.92
CA THR A 57 -7.47 8.13 0.45
C THR A 57 -6.65 7.15 1.29
N LEU A 58 -6.14 6.06 0.68
CA LEU A 58 -5.20 5.13 1.32
C LEU A 58 -3.92 5.85 1.73
N LYS A 59 -3.38 6.68 0.84
CA LYS A 59 -2.18 7.49 1.12
C LYS A 59 -2.43 8.49 2.25
N ALA A 60 -3.55 9.22 2.20
CA ALA A 60 -3.91 10.17 3.25
C ALA A 60 -4.02 9.47 4.62
N GLN A 61 -4.61 8.27 4.67
CA GLN A 61 -4.69 7.46 5.89
C GLN A 61 -3.31 6.98 6.37
N ALA A 62 -2.45 6.51 5.48
CA ALA A 62 -1.10 6.07 5.83
C ALA A 62 -0.25 7.22 6.39
N ASP A 63 -0.35 8.40 5.77
CA ASP A 63 0.39 9.59 6.17
C ASP A 63 -0.06 10.08 7.56
N ILE A 64 -1.37 10.10 7.85
CA ILE A 64 -1.86 10.55 9.15
C ILE A 64 -1.53 9.56 10.28
N ILE A 65 -1.57 8.25 10.02
CA ILE A 65 -1.12 7.23 11.00
C ILE A 65 0.34 7.48 11.37
N ARG A 66 1.19 7.75 10.37
CA ARG A 66 2.61 8.05 10.63
C ARG A 66 2.78 9.32 11.46
N ALA A 67 2.03 10.38 11.15
CA ALA A 67 2.07 11.63 11.89
C ALA A 67 1.65 11.44 13.36
N HIS A 68 0.55 10.73 13.62
CA HIS A 68 0.14 10.40 14.99
C HIS A 68 1.15 9.53 15.72
N THR A 69 1.74 8.56 15.02
CA THR A 69 2.77 7.69 15.59
C THR A 69 4.00 8.48 16.02
N LEU A 70 4.48 9.39 15.17
CA LEU A 70 5.57 10.31 15.51
C LEU A 70 5.20 11.20 16.70
N ARG A 71 3.98 11.75 16.73
CA ARG A 71 3.52 12.58 17.85
C ARG A 71 3.47 11.80 19.17
N MET A 72 3.01 10.55 19.15
CA MET A 72 2.96 9.68 20.34
C MET A 72 4.34 9.26 20.82
N THR A 73 5.33 9.19 19.92
CA THR A 73 6.70 8.72 20.24
C THR A 73 7.70 9.86 20.40
N GLY A 74 7.21 11.11 20.53
CA GLY A 74 8.06 12.28 20.74
C GLY A 74 8.96 12.61 19.55
N GLY A 75 8.50 12.32 18.33
CA GLY A 75 9.22 12.56 17.08
C GLY A 75 10.28 11.49 16.75
N LYS A 76 10.42 10.46 17.57
CA LYS A 76 11.41 9.39 17.36
C LYS A 76 10.83 8.25 16.55
N THR A 77 11.58 7.78 15.56
CA THR A 77 11.27 6.56 14.81
C THR A 77 11.64 5.31 15.61
N PHE A 78 11.15 4.15 15.15
CA PHE A 78 11.43 2.86 15.79
C PHE A 78 12.92 2.60 16.07
N SER A 79 13.79 2.98 15.14
CA SER A 79 15.25 2.80 15.25
C SER A 79 15.91 3.78 16.21
N GLU A 80 15.31 4.94 16.42
CA GLU A 80 15.82 6.00 17.31
C GLU A 80 15.43 5.77 18.78
N MET A 81 14.61 4.75 19.05
CA MET A 81 14.16 4.41 20.40
C MET A 81 14.92 3.22 20.99
N PRO A 82 15.38 3.31 22.26
CA PRO A 82 16.03 2.20 22.92
C PRO A 82 15.06 1.04 23.12
N ARG A 83 15.57 -0.21 23.07
CA ARG A 83 14.76 -1.43 23.28
C ARG A 83 14.18 -1.51 24.68
N GLN A 84 14.92 -1.00 25.66
CA GLN A 84 14.53 -0.96 27.05
C GLN A 84 14.59 0.47 27.56
N ILE A 85 13.63 0.84 28.39
CA ILE A 85 13.57 2.11 29.10
C ILE A 85 13.55 1.83 30.59
N PRO A 86 14.11 2.71 31.44
CA PRO A 86 13.98 2.56 32.88
C PRO A 86 12.50 2.57 33.24
N LYS A 87 12.06 1.58 34.02
CA LYS A 87 10.68 1.47 34.48
C LYS A 87 10.40 2.65 35.39
N LEU A 88 9.35 3.40 35.08
CA LEU A 88 8.89 4.55 35.86
C LEU A 88 7.77 4.10 36.80
N ASP A 89 7.75 4.62 38.03
CA ASP A 89 6.63 4.48 38.97
C ASP A 89 5.44 5.38 38.59
N GLU A 90 4.34 5.27 39.33
CA GLU A 90 3.12 6.08 39.15
C GLU A 90 3.35 7.59 39.33
N THR A 91 4.53 8.00 39.82
CA THR A 91 4.95 9.39 40.02
C THR A 91 5.99 9.87 39.00
N GLY A 92 6.35 9.03 38.01
CA GLY A 92 7.32 9.36 36.96
C GLY A 92 8.79 9.24 37.38
N LYS A 93 9.10 8.61 38.52
CA LYS A 93 10.47 8.33 38.97
C LYS A 93 10.91 6.93 38.56
N GLN A 94 12.19 6.79 38.24
CA GLN A 94 12.77 5.50 37.86
C GLN A 94 12.78 4.57 39.07
N ILE A 95 12.18 3.38 38.94
CA ILE A 95 12.32 2.34 39.96
C ILE A 95 13.74 1.77 39.89
N LEU A 96 14.42 1.76 41.03
CA LEU A 96 15.79 1.27 41.19
C LEU A 96 15.73 -0.16 41.76
N ASP A 97 16.59 -1.05 41.29
CA ASP A 97 16.81 -2.38 41.89
C ASP A 97 17.59 -2.28 43.22
N GLU A 98 17.79 -3.41 43.91
CA GLU A 98 18.54 -3.48 45.18
C GLU A 98 20.00 -3.02 45.05
N GLU A 99 20.55 -2.94 43.83
CA GLU A 99 21.89 -2.43 43.52
C GLU A 99 21.92 -0.97 43.05
N GLY A 100 20.77 -0.26 43.08
CA GLY A 100 20.67 1.15 42.71
C GLY A 100 20.71 1.41 41.20
N LYS A 101 20.45 0.40 40.36
CA LYS A 101 20.32 0.56 38.90
C LYS A 101 18.85 0.60 38.51
N ALA A 102 18.51 1.41 37.51
CA ALA A 102 17.13 1.49 37.05
C ALA A 102 16.67 0.15 36.45
N VAL A 103 15.56 -0.39 36.96
CA VAL A 103 14.98 -1.62 36.43
C VAL A 103 14.53 -1.37 35.00
N MET A 104 15.22 -1.96 34.04
CA MET A 104 14.93 -1.77 32.63
C MET A 104 13.69 -2.57 32.23
N THR A 105 12.65 -1.90 31.75
CA THR A 105 11.45 -2.54 31.18
C THR A 105 11.44 -2.42 29.66
N ALA A 106 10.66 -3.28 29.00
CA ALA A 106 10.46 -3.21 27.55
C ALA A 106 9.82 -1.87 27.17
N ASN A 107 10.35 -1.24 26.13
CA ASN A 107 9.81 0.03 25.63
C ASN A 107 8.52 -0.21 24.83
N THR A 108 7.38 -0.06 25.50
CA THR A 108 6.04 -0.22 24.89
C THR A 108 5.77 0.80 23.76
N ALA A 109 6.47 1.94 23.71
CA ALA A 109 6.33 2.89 22.60
C ALA A 109 6.83 2.31 21.26
N ARG A 110 7.71 1.30 21.30
CA ARG A 110 8.14 0.57 20.09
C ARG A 110 7.00 -0.27 19.51
N ASP A 111 6.08 -0.76 20.34
CA ASP A 111 4.95 -1.58 19.90
C ASP A 111 3.94 -0.76 19.09
N ILE A 112 3.78 0.52 19.43
CA ILE A 112 2.99 1.49 18.66
C ILE A 112 3.56 1.61 17.25
N TRP A 113 4.89 1.75 17.11
CA TRP A 113 5.54 1.82 15.80
C TRP A 113 5.43 0.52 15.00
N ILE A 114 5.53 -0.65 15.65
CA ILE A 114 5.34 -1.94 14.97
C ILE A 114 3.93 -1.99 14.39
N THR A 115 2.92 -1.70 15.20
CA THR A 115 1.50 -1.73 14.80
C THR A 115 1.17 -0.67 13.74
N ALA A 116 1.72 0.53 13.87
CA ALA A 116 1.57 1.58 12.87
C ALA A 116 2.22 1.16 11.53
N THR A 117 3.41 0.57 11.59
CA THR A 117 4.14 0.13 10.39
C THR A 117 3.41 -1.00 9.68
N THR A 118 2.82 -1.96 10.41
CA THR A 118 2.02 -3.03 9.79
C THR A 118 0.82 -2.45 9.05
N LEU A 119 0.07 -1.52 9.67
CA LEU A 119 -1.09 -0.90 9.04
C LEU A 119 -0.70 -0.01 7.84
N ILE A 120 0.32 0.84 7.99
CA ILE A 120 0.84 1.68 6.90
C ILE A 120 1.32 0.81 5.72
N THR A 121 2.00 -0.31 6.00
CA THR A 121 2.47 -1.23 4.97
C THR A 121 1.30 -1.86 4.22
N ALA A 122 0.25 -2.30 4.93
CA ALA A 122 -0.96 -2.83 4.30
C ALA A 122 -1.66 -1.80 3.41
N LEU A 123 -1.77 -0.54 3.86
CA LEU A 123 -2.33 0.55 3.07
C LEU A 123 -1.49 0.84 1.80
N ASN A 124 -0.17 0.88 1.94
CA ASN A 124 0.75 1.07 0.83
C ASN A 124 0.70 -0.09 -0.18
N LEU A 125 0.58 -1.34 0.28
CA LEU A 125 0.36 -2.50 -0.59
C LEU A 125 -0.94 -2.35 -1.39
N GLY A 126 -2.01 -1.81 -0.78
CA GLY A 126 -3.23 -1.46 -1.49
C GLY A 126 -3.01 -0.43 -2.60
N ILE A 127 -2.21 0.61 -2.33
CA ILE A 127 -1.82 1.60 -3.36
C ILE A 127 -1.04 0.93 -4.50
N PHE A 128 -0.08 0.05 -4.16
CA PHE A 128 0.66 -0.72 -5.17
C PHE A 128 -0.24 -1.63 -6.00
N ALA A 129 -1.23 -2.28 -5.38
CA ALA A 129 -2.18 -3.12 -6.10
C ALA A 129 -3.00 -2.30 -7.11
N TYR A 130 -3.44 -1.09 -6.74
CA TYR A 130 -4.10 -0.16 -7.67
C TYR A 130 -3.18 0.26 -8.82
N ALA A 131 -1.93 0.65 -8.51
CA ALA A 131 -0.96 1.05 -9.53
C ALA A 131 -0.63 -0.09 -10.48
N PHE A 132 -0.44 -1.30 -9.95
CA PHE A 132 -0.15 -2.49 -10.73
C PHE A 132 -1.32 -2.88 -11.64
N ALA A 133 -2.55 -2.84 -11.12
CA ALA A 133 -3.74 -3.10 -11.92
C ALA A 133 -3.92 -2.05 -13.03
N GLY A 134 -3.70 -0.76 -12.73
CA GLY A 134 -3.72 0.30 -13.74
C GLY A 134 -2.67 0.13 -14.85
N LEU A 135 -1.45 -0.26 -14.48
CA LEU A 135 -0.37 -0.55 -15.44
C LEU A 135 -0.68 -1.82 -16.27
N THR A 136 -1.30 -2.83 -15.66
CA THR A 136 -1.76 -4.03 -16.37
C THR A 136 -2.81 -3.69 -17.42
N LEU A 137 -3.76 -2.80 -17.11
CA LEU A 137 -4.73 -2.30 -18.08
C LEU A 137 -4.06 -1.56 -19.24
N LEU A 138 -3.09 -0.70 -18.93
CA LEU A 138 -2.34 0.06 -19.92
C LEU A 138 -1.59 -0.89 -20.88
N PHE A 139 -0.90 -1.91 -20.37
CA PHE A 139 -0.25 -2.92 -21.21
C PHE A 139 -1.24 -3.75 -22.02
N GLY A 140 -2.40 -4.07 -21.45
CA GLY A 140 -3.47 -4.73 -22.19
C GLY A 140 -3.94 -3.89 -23.39
N LEU A 141 -4.10 -2.58 -23.20
CA LEU A 141 -4.47 -1.64 -24.26
C LEU A 141 -3.40 -1.55 -25.36
N PHE A 142 -2.13 -1.43 -24.97
CA PHE A 142 -1.01 -1.43 -25.92
C PHE A 142 -0.93 -2.75 -26.71
N SER A 143 -1.17 -3.90 -26.07
CA SER A 143 -1.18 -5.20 -26.74
C SER A 143 -2.31 -5.33 -27.77
N ILE A 144 -3.49 -4.76 -27.49
CA ILE A 144 -4.58 -4.72 -28.49
C ILE A 144 -4.21 -3.79 -29.65
N LEU A 145 -3.64 -2.61 -29.37
CA LEU A 145 -3.21 -1.68 -30.42
C LEU A 145 -2.18 -2.30 -31.36
N THR A 146 -1.15 -2.96 -30.83
CA THR A 146 -0.16 -3.68 -31.66
C THR A 146 -0.79 -4.82 -32.44
N GLY A 147 -1.74 -5.54 -31.83
CA GLY A 147 -2.53 -6.57 -32.50
C GLY A 147 -3.34 -6.05 -33.69
N VAL A 148 -4.00 -4.90 -33.55
CA VAL A 148 -4.74 -4.23 -34.63
C VAL A 148 -3.79 -3.75 -35.74
N ILE A 149 -2.64 -3.20 -35.39
CA ILE A 149 -1.62 -2.78 -36.37
C ILE A 149 -1.17 -3.98 -37.21
N PHE A 150 -0.81 -5.11 -36.58
CA PHE A 150 -0.43 -6.32 -37.31
C PHE A 150 -1.56 -6.89 -38.18
N TYR A 151 -2.81 -6.80 -37.71
CA TYR A 151 -3.97 -7.18 -38.52
C TYR A 151 -4.06 -6.34 -39.79
N THR A 152 -4.00 -5.01 -39.68
CA THR A 152 -4.07 -4.11 -40.85
C THR A 152 -2.91 -4.33 -41.81
N LEU A 153 -1.69 -4.57 -41.31
CA LEU A 153 -0.51 -4.84 -42.13
C LEU A 153 -0.64 -6.16 -42.89
N SER A 154 -1.18 -7.21 -42.26
CA SER A 154 -1.41 -8.52 -42.88
C SER A 154 -2.45 -8.51 -43.99
N ARG A 155 -3.36 -7.53 -43.98
CA ARG A 155 -4.37 -7.33 -45.03
C ARG A 155 -3.78 -6.59 -46.25
N LYS A 156 -2.75 -5.78 -46.04
CA LYS A 156 -2.10 -4.96 -47.08
C LYS A 156 -0.96 -5.69 -47.82
N TYR A 157 -0.19 -6.54 -47.12
CA TYR A 157 0.90 -7.35 -47.69
C TYR A 157 0.51 -8.81 -47.78
#